data_AF-A0A1S2G1Q6-F1
#
_entry.id   AF-A0A1S2G1Q6-F1
#
_cell.length_a   1.000
_cell.length_b   1.000
_cell.length_c   1.000
_cell.angle_alpha   90.00
_cell.angle_beta   90.00
_cell.angle_gamma   90.00
#
_symmetry.space_group_name_H-M   'P 1'
#
loop_
_entity.id
_entity.type
_entity.pdbx_description
1 polymer ?
#
loop_
_entity_poly.entity_id
_entity_poly.type
_entity_poly.pdbx_seq_one_letter_code
_entity_poly.pdbx_strand_id
1 'polypeptide(L)'
;MQSDSNAQINSKNKFPHALSEEMFNNNVVFSKILHVPTLNVGQKVSEDFEEFLWALDSQNADDLIEQHPKLEGFIKNVQRNMSRGWFEDHANDLANDHSDFEFLINLEIAIPFNFRFSEDGKYLSNSLGGYSRLQWIFATSMKDAAEQAIKLAEEIHAEEEQKARIEQGLEN
;
A
#
# COMPACT_ATOMS: atom_id res chain seq x y z
N MET A 1 -16.13 -47.29 -10.54
CA MET A 1 -16.76 -45.98 -10.75
C MET A 1 -16.28 -45.07 -9.63
N GLN A 2 -15.24 -44.28 -9.88
CA GLN A 2 -14.85 -43.18 -9.00
C GLN A 2 -15.73 -41.99 -9.38
N SER A 3 -16.46 -41.46 -8.39
CA SER A 3 -17.19 -40.21 -8.55
C SER A 3 -16.19 -39.07 -8.44
N ASP A 4 -15.83 -38.50 -9.59
CA ASP A 4 -15.13 -37.22 -9.64
C ASP A 4 -16.07 -36.15 -9.08
N SER A 5 -15.82 -35.76 -7.83
CA SER A 5 -16.41 -34.60 -7.20
C SER A 5 -15.88 -33.36 -7.92
N ASN A 6 -16.56 -32.97 -9.01
CA ASN A 6 -16.44 -31.64 -9.57
C ASN A 6 -16.83 -30.65 -8.47
N ALA A 7 -15.82 -30.16 -7.74
CA ALA A 7 -15.95 -28.99 -6.91
C ALA A 7 -16.41 -27.86 -7.82
N GLN A 8 -17.70 -27.57 -7.79
CA GLN A 8 -18.26 -26.34 -8.33
C GLN A 8 -17.56 -25.20 -7.59
N ILE A 9 -16.55 -24.62 -8.23
CA ILE A 9 -15.90 -23.39 -7.76
C ILE A 9 -16.96 -22.30 -7.84
N ASN A 10 -17.70 -22.12 -6.75
CA ASN A 10 -18.62 -21.01 -6.57
C ASN A 10 -17.81 -19.71 -6.77
N SER A 11 -18.15 -18.95 -7.82
CA SER A 11 -17.49 -17.70 -8.21
C SER A 11 -17.74 -16.52 -7.25
N LYS A 12 -18.04 -16.80 -5.97
CA LYS A 12 -18.37 -15.81 -4.94
C LYS A 12 -17.15 -15.18 -4.24
N ASN A 13 -15.94 -15.69 -4.51
CA ASN A 13 -14.69 -15.16 -3.94
C ASN A 13 -13.93 -14.25 -4.91
N LYS A 14 -14.62 -13.62 -5.86
CA LYS A 14 -13.98 -12.64 -6.75
C LYS A 14 -13.81 -11.32 -6.00
N PHE A 15 -12.65 -10.70 -6.17
CA PHE A 15 -12.41 -9.34 -5.72
C PHE A 15 -13.51 -8.40 -6.26
N PRO A 16 -14.04 -7.46 -5.46
CA PRO A 16 -15.15 -6.63 -5.88
C PRO A 16 -14.80 -5.81 -7.14
N HIS A 17 -15.63 -5.94 -8.19
CA HIS A 17 -15.38 -5.26 -9.47
C HIS A 17 -15.28 -3.74 -9.32
N ALA A 18 -16.15 -3.14 -8.50
CA ALA A 18 -16.13 -1.71 -8.23
C ALA A 18 -14.78 -1.25 -7.69
N LEU A 19 -14.20 -1.98 -6.72
CA LEU A 19 -12.89 -1.65 -6.16
C LEU A 19 -11.77 -1.83 -7.20
N SER A 20 -11.83 -2.87 -8.04
CA SER A 20 -10.81 -3.03 -9.09
C SER A 20 -10.86 -1.92 -10.13
N GLU A 21 -12.07 -1.45 -10.45
CA GLU A 21 -12.27 -0.34 -11.38
C GLU A 21 -11.79 0.99 -10.77
N GLU A 22 -12.09 1.24 -9.50
CA GLU A 22 -11.60 2.42 -8.78
C GLU A 22 -10.08 2.43 -8.63
N MET A 23 -9.46 1.30 -8.30
CA MET A 23 -8.00 1.19 -8.28
C MET A 23 -7.39 1.47 -9.64
N PHE A 24 -7.99 0.95 -10.72
CA PHE A 24 -7.55 1.24 -12.08
C PHE A 24 -7.67 2.73 -12.42
N ASN A 25 -8.81 3.34 -12.12
CA ASN A 25 -9.06 4.77 -12.37
C ASN A 25 -8.09 5.66 -11.58
N ASN A 26 -7.70 5.24 -10.37
CA ASN A 26 -6.74 5.94 -9.53
C ASN A 26 -5.27 5.52 -9.78
N ASN A 27 -5.00 4.67 -10.78
CA ASN A 27 -3.66 4.22 -11.14
C ASN A 27 -2.87 3.62 -9.98
N VAL A 28 -3.57 2.79 -9.20
CA VAL A 28 -3.03 2.06 -8.06
C VAL A 28 -2.72 0.62 -8.46
N VAL A 29 -1.53 0.16 -8.11
CA VAL A 29 -1.10 -1.23 -8.28
C VAL A 29 -0.63 -1.80 -6.95
N PHE A 30 -1.07 -3.03 -6.63
CA PHE A 30 -0.43 -3.83 -5.58
C PHE A 30 0.82 -4.48 -6.16
N SER A 31 1.99 -3.87 -5.93
CA SER A 31 3.26 -4.36 -6.46
C SER A 31 3.71 -5.63 -5.71
N LYS A 32 3.45 -5.69 -4.40
CA LYS A 32 3.80 -6.82 -3.53
C LYS A 32 2.72 -7.07 -2.50
N ILE A 33 2.45 -8.34 -2.19
CA ILE A 33 1.49 -8.75 -1.16
C ILE A 33 2.15 -9.83 -0.30
N LEU A 34 2.30 -9.55 0.99
CA LEU A 34 2.82 -10.48 1.98
C LEU A 34 1.70 -10.82 2.97
N HIS A 35 1.58 -12.11 3.30
CA HIS A 35 0.64 -12.58 4.31
C HIS A 35 1.31 -12.58 5.68
N VAL A 36 0.90 -11.65 6.54
CA VAL A 36 1.54 -11.33 7.83
C VAL A 36 1.60 -12.54 8.76
N PRO A 37 0.53 -13.31 8.97
CA PRO A 37 0.56 -14.47 9.86
C PRO A 37 1.53 -15.59 9.45
N THR A 38 2.03 -15.58 8.21
CA THR A 38 2.96 -16.60 7.71
C THR A 38 4.38 -16.11 7.50
N LEU A 39 4.70 -14.86 7.89
CA LEU A 39 6.03 -14.28 7.68
C LEU A 39 7.17 -15.08 8.33
N ASN A 40 6.88 -15.80 9.42
CA ASN A 40 7.86 -16.56 10.19
C ASN A 40 7.88 -18.07 9.90
N VAL A 41 7.10 -18.55 8.93
CA VAL A 41 7.01 -20.00 8.63
C VAL A 41 8.23 -20.49 7.84
N GLY A 42 8.97 -19.59 7.21
CA GLY A 42 10.18 -19.90 6.44
C GLY A 42 11.43 -20.10 7.29
N GLN A 43 12.45 -20.75 6.72
CA GLN A 43 13.79 -20.84 7.33
C GLN A 43 14.54 -19.49 7.33
N LYS A 44 14.10 -18.56 6.49
CA LYS A 44 14.60 -17.19 6.34
C LYS A 44 13.42 -16.31 5.96
N VAL A 45 13.50 -15.02 6.27
CA VAL A 45 12.54 -14.04 5.78
C VAL A 45 12.62 -13.89 4.26
N SER A 46 11.51 -13.48 3.64
CA SER A 46 11.50 -13.18 2.20
C SER A 46 12.25 -11.90 1.88
N GLU A 47 12.81 -11.80 0.67
CA GLU A 47 13.47 -10.57 0.19
C GLU A 47 12.50 -9.36 0.20
N ASP A 48 11.23 -9.59 -0.09
CA ASP A 48 10.18 -8.56 -0.02
C ASP A 48 9.96 -8.05 1.41
N PHE A 49 10.06 -8.91 2.42
CA PHE A 49 9.98 -8.49 3.81
C PHE A 49 11.25 -7.75 4.24
N GLU A 50 12.44 -8.18 3.78
CA GLU A 50 13.67 -7.40 3.99
C GLU A 50 13.54 -5.99 3.42
N GLU A 51 13.00 -5.86 2.21
CA GLU A 51 12.76 -4.55 1.57
C GLU A 51 11.80 -3.67 2.38
N PHE A 52 10.72 -4.25 2.91
CA PHE A 52 9.83 -3.55 3.84
C PHE A 52 10.60 -3.03 5.06
N LEU A 53 11.40 -3.88 5.72
CA LEU A 53 12.17 -3.48 6.89
C LEU A 53 13.10 -2.31 6.55
N TRP A 54 13.83 -2.39 5.43
CA TRP A 54 14.68 -1.28 4.98
C TRP A 54 13.89 0.00 4.67
N ALA A 55 12.66 -0.12 4.15
CA ALA A 55 11.81 1.04 3.88
C ALA A 55 11.38 1.77 5.16
N LEU A 56 11.46 1.16 6.34
CA LEU A 56 11.16 1.82 7.62
C LEU A 56 12.21 2.86 8.06
N ASP A 57 13.34 3.00 7.36
CA ASP A 57 14.28 4.12 7.54
C ASP A 57 13.94 5.33 6.65
N SER A 58 12.64 5.50 6.34
CA SER A 58 12.13 6.54 5.44
C SER A 58 10.74 7.04 5.88
N GLN A 59 10.15 7.93 5.07
CA GLN A 59 8.79 8.45 5.27
C GLN A 59 7.72 7.33 5.44
N ASN A 60 7.95 6.13 4.89
CA ASN A 60 7.07 4.99 5.11
C ASN A 60 6.84 4.69 6.60
N ALA A 61 7.85 4.87 7.46
CA ALA A 61 7.68 4.63 8.89
C ALA A 61 6.73 5.64 9.54
N ASP A 62 6.86 6.93 9.21
CA ASP A 62 6.02 7.98 9.76
C ASP A 62 4.56 7.79 9.31
N ASP A 63 4.34 7.52 8.02
CA ASP A 63 3.01 7.26 7.46
C ASP A 63 2.36 6.03 8.13
N LEU A 64 3.12 4.95 8.34
CA LEU A 64 2.62 3.74 8.99
C LEU A 64 2.28 3.96 10.47
N ILE A 65 3.04 4.79 11.17
CA ILE A 65 2.75 5.16 12.57
C ILE A 65 1.48 6.01 12.63
N GLU A 66 1.30 6.96 11.70
CA GLU A 66 0.09 7.78 11.64
C GLU A 66 -1.16 6.94 11.38
N GLN A 67 -1.09 6.01 10.42
CA GLN A 67 -2.19 5.10 10.09
C GLN A 67 -2.47 4.10 11.21
N HIS A 68 -1.41 3.60 11.86
CA HIS A 68 -1.49 2.57 12.88
C HIS A 68 -0.57 2.88 14.06
N PRO A 69 -1.00 3.74 15.01
CA PRO A 69 -0.16 4.14 16.16
C PRO A 69 0.32 2.96 17.01
N LYS A 70 -0.40 1.84 17.01
CA LYS A 70 -0.01 0.61 17.71
C LYS A 70 1.30 -0.02 17.18
N LEU A 71 1.71 0.32 15.94
CA LEU A 71 2.94 -0.16 15.33
C LEU A 71 4.18 0.66 15.72
N GLU A 72 4.02 1.80 16.39
CA GLU A 72 5.14 2.68 16.76
C GLU A 72 6.23 1.95 17.54
N GLY A 73 5.85 1.08 18.47
CA GLY A 73 6.78 0.26 19.24
C GLY A 73 7.59 -0.69 18.36
N PHE A 74 6.91 -1.40 17.45
CA PHE A 74 7.53 -2.31 16.49
C PHE A 74 8.48 -1.57 15.54
N ILE A 75 8.00 -0.49 14.90
CA ILE A 75 8.79 0.28 13.93
C ILE A 75 10.05 0.85 14.59
N LYS A 76 9.94 1.41 15.79
CA LYS A 76 11.11 1.89 16.55
C LYS A 76 12.07 0.76 16.93
N ASN A 77 11.57 -0.44 17.20
CA ASN A 77 12.41 -1.61 17.46
C ASN A 77 13.19 -2.02 16.21
N VAL A 78 12.53 -2.05 15.04
CA VAL A 78 13.19 -2.33 13.75
C VAL A 78 14.27 -1.30 13.46
N GLN A 79 13.95 -0.01 13.57
CA GLN A 79 14.92 1.08 13.32
C GLN A 79 16.15 1.01 14.24
N ARG A 80 15.97 0.63 15.51
CA ARG A 80 17.09 0.45 16.45
C ARG A 80 17.95 -0.77 16.12
N ASN A 81 17.36 -1.80 15.53
CA ASN A 81 17.98 -3.09 15.25
C ASN A 81 17.94 -3.42 13.75
N MET A 82 18.24 -2.43 12.90
CA MET A 82 18.15 -2.54 11.45
C MET A 82 19.35 -3.29 10.87
N SER A 83 19.33 -4.62 10.98
CA SER A 83 20.32 -5.48 10.32
C SER A 83 19.77 -6.88 10.08
N ARG A 84 20.30 -7.55 9.06
CA ARG A 84 19.88 -8.90 8.64
C ARG A 84 19.85 -9.94 9.76
N GLY A 85 20.70 -9.80 10.78
CA GLY A 85 20.73 -10.71 11.93
C GLY A 85 19.47 -10.66 12.80
N TRP A 86 18.67 -9.61 12.69
CA TRP A 86 17.43 -9.41 13.46
C TRP A 86 16.16 -9.57 12.62
N PHE A 87 16.27 -9.80 11.32
CA PHE A 87 15.09 -9.80 10.44
C PHE A 87 14.11 -10.94 10.76
N GLU A 88 14.63 -12.11 11.14
CA GLU A 88 13.81 -13.24 11.59
C GLU A 88 13.08 -12.91 12.90
N ASP A 89 13.72 -12.19 13.83
CA ASP A 89 13.08 -11.75 15.07
C ASP A 89 11.97 -10.73 14.77
N HIS A 90 12.23 -9.75 13.89
CA HIS A 90 11.21 -8.78 13.46
C HIS A 90 10.02 -9.44 12.77
N ALA A 91 10.24 -10.49 11.97
CA ALA A 91 9.15 -11.26 11.36
C ALA A 91 8.33 -12.03 12.41
N ASN A 92 8.99 -12.59 13.43
CA ASN A 92 8.32 -13.25 14.55
C ASN A 92 7.49 -12.28 15.39
N ASP A 93 8.08 -11.14 15.77
CA ASP A 93 7.39 -10.09 16.53
C ASP A 93 6.15 -9.63 15.78
N LEU A 94 6.28 -9.34 14.48
CA LEU A 94 5.16 -8.89 13.67
C LEU A 94 4.05 -9.95 13.52
N ALA A 95 4.42 -11.21 13.26
CA ALA A 95 3.44 -12.29 13.09
C ALA A 95 2.70 -12.64 14.40
N ASN A 96 3.37 -12.54 15.55
CA ASN A 96 2.80 -12.92 16.84
C ASN A 96 2.06 -11.76 17.53
N ASP A 97 2.62 -10.55 17.50
CA ASP A 97 2.13 -9.42 18.30
C ASP A 97 1.18 -8.49 17.53
N HIS A 98 1.12 -8.64 16.21
CA HIS A 98 0.28 -7.82 15.32
C HIS A 98 -0.63 -8.64 14.41
N SER A 99 -1.10 -9.78 14.91
CA SER A 99 -1.98 -10.74 14.20
C SER A 99 -3.34 -10.19 13.74
N ASP A 100 -3.72 -8.97 14.14
CA ASP A 100 -4.91 -8.29 13.61
C ASP A 100 -4.77 -7.95 12.11
N PHE A 101 -3.53 -7.83 11.61
CA PHE A 101 -3.27 -7.58 10.19
C PHE A 101 -3.09 -8.89 9.43
N GLU A 102 -3.78 -9.01 8.30
CA GLU A 102 -3.69 -10.18 7.42
C GLU A 102 -2.60 -9.96 6.36
N PHE A 103 -2.46 -8.72 5.89
CA PHE A 103 -1.59 -8.38 4.77
C PHE A 103 -0.66 -7.20 5.06
N LEU A 104 0.54 -7.30 4.51
CA LEU A 104 1.50 -6.21 4.33
C LEU A 104 1.69 -6.04 2.82
N ILE A 105 1.33 -4.86 2.29
CA ILE A 105 1.22 -4.64 0.85
C ILE A 105 2.08 -3.44 0.47
N ASN A 106 2.90 -3.60 -0.58
CA ASN A 106 3.53 -2.48 -1.24
C ASN A 106 2.61 -1.99 -2.36
N LEU A 107 2.27 -0.72 -2.29
CA LEU A 107 1.50 0.01 -3.28
C LEU A 107 2.46 0.72 -4.21
N GLU A 108 2.15 0.69 -5.50
CA GLU A 108 2.67 1.62 -6.48
C GLU A 108 1.52 2.53 -6.91
N ILE A 109 1.68 3.84 -6.68
CA ILE A 109 0.68 4.86 -7.01
C ILE A 109 1.30 5.84 -7.98
N ALA A 110 0.77 5.94 -9.20
CA ALA A 110 1.25 6.90 -10.19
C ALA A 110 0.98 8.33 -9.71
N ILE A 111 2.01 9.18 -9.69
CA ILE A 111 1.84 10.57 -9.29
C ILE A 111 1.37 11.39 -10.50
N PRO A 112 0.21 12.06 -10.42
CA PRO A 112 -0.29 12.88 -11.50
C PRO A 112 0.56 14.14 -11.68
N PHE A 113 0.73 14.57 -12.93
CA PHE A 113 1.52 15.76 -13.29
C PHE A 113 0.95 16.45 -14.54
N ASN A 114 1.50 17.61 -14.93
CA ASN A 114 1.02 18.38 -16.09
C ASN A 114 -0.49 18.68 -16.05
N PHE A 115 -0.97 19.14 -14.89
CA PHE A 115 -2.35 19.53 -14.71
C PHE A 115 -2.74 20.68 -15.65
N ARG A 116 -3.91 20.55 -16.26
CA ARG A 116 -4.54 21.57 -17.10
C ARG A 116 -5.84 22.02 -16.46
N PHE A 117 -6.01 23.33 -16.43
CA PHE A 117 -7.20 23.99 -15.93
C PHE A 117 -7.84 24.80 -17.04
N SER A 118 -9.15 25.02 -16.94
CA SER A 118 -9.87 25.97 -17.77
C SER A 118 -9.56 27.41 -17.36
N GLU A 119 -10.00 28.38 -18.17
CA GLU A 119 -9.84 29.81 -17.85
C GLU A 119 -10.53 30.22 -16.53
N ASP A 120 -11.60 29.53 -16.13
CA ASP A 120 -12.28 29.71 -14.84
C ASP A 120 -11.68 28.88 -13.69
N GLY A 121 -10.51 28.26 -13.90
CA GLY A 121 -9.75 27.54 -12.87
C GLY A 121 -10.28 26.14 -12.52
N LYS A 122 -11.16 25.55 -13.35
CA LYS A 122 -11.64 24.17 -13.15
C LYS A 122 -10.65 23.17 -13.70
N TYR A 123 -10.46 22.06 -12.99
CA TYR A 123 -9.67 20.94 -13.47
C TYR A 123 -10.22 20.40 -14.78
N LEU A 124 -9.34 20.13 -15.76
CA LEU A 124 -9.68 19.51 -17.03
C LEU A 124 -9.03 18.14 -17.21
N SER A 125 -7.73 18.05 -16.94
CA SER A 125 -6.95 16.83 -17.16
C SER A 125 -5.58 16.90 -16.51
N ASN A 126 -4.96 15.75 -16.28
CA ASN A 126 -3.53 15.60 -15.98
C ASN A 126 -2.90 14.48 -16.81
N SER A 127 -1.58 14.40 -16.79
CA SER A 127 -0.79 13.24 -17.24
C SER A 127 -0.51 12.29 -16.08
N LEU A 128 -0.21 11.03 -16.43
CA LEU A 128 0.17 9.95 -15.51
C LEU A 128 1.36 9.16 -16.10
N GLY A 129 2.09 8.43 -15.26
CA GLY A 129 3.16 7.52 -15.70
C GLY A 129 4.56 8.13 -15.81
N GLY A 130 4.81 9.30 -15.21
CA GLY A 130 6.15 9.90 -15.13
C GLY A 130 6.99 9.35 -13.98
N TYR A 131 6.38 9.23 -12.80
CA TYR A 131 6.96 8.69 -11.57
C TYR A 131 5.84 8.16 -10.67
N SER A 132 6.19 7.22 -9.78
CA SER A 132 5.25 6.57 -8.86
C SER A 132 5.74 6.71 -7.41
N ARG A 133 4.81 6.82 -6.46
CA ARG A 133 5.09 6.64 -5.03
C ARG A 133 5.02 5.15 -4.70
N LEU A 134 6.07 4.63 -4.05
CA LEU A 134 6.04 3.32 -3.42
C LEU A 134 5.70 3.48 -1.94
N GLN A 135 4.61 2.85 -1.49
CA GLN A 135 4.13 2.97 -0.12
C GLN A 135 3.80 1.59 0.44
N TRP A 136 4.31 1.27 1.63
CA TRP A 136 3.86 0.10 2.38
C TRP A 136 2.63 0.44 3.23
N ILE A 137 1.65 -0.48 3.24
CA ILE A 137 0.46 -0.43 4.09
C ILE A 137 0.23 -1.76 4.79
N PHE A 138 -0.42 -1.73 5.96
CA PHE A 138 -1.00 -2.92 6.59
C PHE A 138 -2.49 -2.97 6.33
N ALA A 139 -3.03 -4.18 6.13
CA ALA A 139 -4.45 -4.36 5.88
C ALA A 139 -4.99 -5.62 6.57
N THR A 140 -6.24 -5.53 7.01
CA THR A 140 -7.01 -6.62 7.62
C THR A 140 -7.67 -7.52 6.58
N SER A 141 -7.81 -7.03 5.34
CA SER A 141 -8.33 -7.78 4.20
C SER A 141 -7.89 -7.14 2.88
N MET A 142 -8.01 -7.85 1.77
CA MET A 142 -7.76 -7.26 0.44
C MET A 142 -8.72 -6.12 0.09
N LYS A 143 -9.94 -6.14 0.65
CA LYS A 143 -10.90 -5.05 0.49
C LYS A 143 -10.40 -3.78 1.19
N ASP A 144 -10.02 -3.93 2.46
CA ASP A 144 -9.45 -2.86 3.28
C ASP A 144 -8.20 -2.26 2.62
N ALA A 145 -7.30 -3.10 2.11
CA ALA A 145 -6.12 -2.65 1.36
C ALA A 145 -6.47 -1.78 0.15
N ALA A 146 -7.51 -2.14 -0.61
CA ALA A 146 -7.90 -1.40 -1.80
C ALA A 146 -8.55 -0.06 -1.45
N GLU A 147 -9.41 -0.04 -0.44
CA GLU A 147 -10.03 1.19 0.08
C GLU A 147 -8.95 2.17 0.58
N GLN A 148 -7.95 1.68 1.32
CA GLN A 148 -6.80 2.49 1.75
C GLN A 148 -5.99 3.03 0.57
N ALA A 149 -5.69 2.17 -0.41
CA ALA A 149 -4.86 2.55 -1.55
C ALA A 149 -5.54 3.56 -2.48
N ILE A 150 -6.85 3.43 -2.70
CA ILE A 150 -7.66 4.41 -3.43
C ILE A 150 -7.63 5.75 -2.72
N LYS A 151 -7.90 5.76 -1.40
CA LYS A 151 -7.88 6.98 -0.60
C LYS A 151 -6.54 7.70 -0.67
N LEU A 152 -5.43 6.96 -0.55
CA LEU A 152 -4.09 7.54 -0.64
C LEU A 152 -3.81 8.14 -2.04
N ALA A 153 -4.28 7.49 -3.11
CA ALA A 153 -4.15 8.01 -4.46
C ALA A 153 -4.97 9.30 -4.68
N GLU A 154 -6.17 9.38 -4.12
CA GLU A 154 -6.99 10.60 -4.13
C GLU A 154 -6.34 11.75 -3.36
N GLU A 155 -5.74 11.46 -2.19
CA GLU A 155 -4.97 12.44 -1.41
C GLU A 155 -3.77 12.98 -2.20
N ILE A 156 -2.98 12.09 -2.81
CA ILE A 156 -1.85 12.48 -3.67
C ILE A 156 -2.34 13.33 -4.85
N HIS A 157 -3.45 12.95 -5.50
CA HIS A 157 -4.00 13.73 -6.59
C HIS A 157 -4.40 15.14 -6.12
N ALA A 158 -5.08 15.25 -4.98
CA ALA A 158 -5.49 16.54 -4.43
C ALA A 158 -4.28 17.43 -4.09
N GLU A 159 -3.24 16.86 -3.47
CA GLU A 159 -2.00 17.58 -3.17
C GLU A 159 -1.29 18.09 -4.43
N GLU A 160 -1.13 17.24 -5.45
CA GLU A 160 -0.46 17.61 -6.69
C GLU A 160 -1.29 18.59 -7.53
N GLU A 161 -2.62 18.45 -7.54
CA GLU A 161 -3.50 19.44 -8.17
C GLU A 161 -3.36 20.80 -7.48
N GLN A 162 -3.36 20.84 -6.14
CA GLN A 162 -3.20 22.06 -5.38
C GLN A 162 -1.84 22.72 -5.65
N LYS A 163 -0.75 21.94 -5.70
CA LYS A 163 0.58 22.45 -6.09
C LYS A 163 0.52 23.09 -7.48
N ALA A 164 -0.08 22.39 -8.45
CA ALA A 164 -0.20 22.91 -9.81
C ALA A 164 -1.08 24.17 -9.90
N ARG A 165 -2.14 24.27 -9.09
CA ARG A 165 -2.98 25.48 -8.98
C ARG A 165 -2.18 26.68 -8.50
N ILE A 166 -1.37 26.50 -7.45
CA ILE A 166 -0.49 27.54 -6.91
C ILE A 166 0.56 27.94 -7.94
N GLU A 167 1.23 26.98 -8.59
CA GLU A 167 2.24 27.23 -9.62
C GLU A 167 1.69 27.99 -10.83
N GLN A 168 0.43 27.74 -11.19
CA GLN A 168 -0.25 28.41 -12.30
C GLN A 168 -0.94 29.72 -11.88
N GLY A 169 -0.80 30.14 -10.62
CA GLY A 169 -1.36 31.40 -10.09
C GLY A 169 -2.89 31.41 -9.95
N LEU A 170 -3.52 30.23 -9.87
CA LEU A 170 -4.96 30.09 -9.65
C LEU A 170 -5.33 30.22 -8.16
N GLU A 171 -4.40 29.89 -7.27
CA GLU A 171 -4.55 29.91 -5.81
C GLU A 171 -3.26 30.44 -5.15
N ASN A 172 -3.35 30.95 -3.91
CA ASN A 172 -2.23 31.49 -3.13
C ASN A 172 -1.97 30.66 -1.87
#